data_AF-A0A087RXC1-F1
#
_entry.id   AF-A0A087RXC1-F1
#
_cell.length_a   1.000
_cell.length_b   1.000
_cell.length_c   1.000
_cell.angle_alpha   90.00
_cell.angle_beta   90.00
_cell.angle_gamma   90.00
#
_symmetry.space_group_name_H-M   'P 1'
#
loop_
_entity.id
_entity.type
_entity.pdbx_description
1 polymer ?
#
loop_
_entity_poly.entity_id
_entity_poly.type
_entity_poly.pdbx_seq_one_letter_code
_entity_poly.pdbx_strand_id
1 'polypeptide(L)'
;MGARKRHSPRRGSLAYSPRVRAKSMEARIRAWPKLDSEEPKILAHCGFKAGCVQIVSIDDREKVPNAGKQLVSLGTVLVTPPVLILGIRGYSKDHDGLHAEFDVYAEDIPKNIAKEISLKNKQENAIENAEKSLKKIKEIFAIGNTNQERQLEK
;
A
#
# COMPACT_ATOMS: atom_id res chain seq x y z
N MET A 1 17.12 36.96 30.16
CA MET A 1 16.41 36.70 28.88
C MET A 1 14.98 37.22 29.02
N GLY A 2 14.58 38.20 28.20
CA GLY A 2 13.24 38.79 28.24
C GLY A 2 12.20 37.96 27.49
N ALA A 3 10.94 38.06 27.91
CA ALA A 3 9.82 37.42 27.22
C ALA A 3 9.73 37.91 25.76
N ARG A 4 9.23 37.05 24.88
CA ARG A 4 9.09 37.37 23.45
C ARG A 4 8.16 38.59 23.27
N LYS A 5 8.62 39.63 22.55
CA LYS A 5 7.93 40.92 22.36
C LYS A 5 6.55 40.81 21.68
N ARG A 6 6.33 39.82 20.82
CA ARG A 6 5.05 39.55 20.15
C ARG A 6 4.76 38.06 20.13
N HIS A 7 3.49 37.70 20.31
CA HIS A 7 3.04 36.32 20.14
C HIS A 7 3.15 35.92 18.67
N SER A 8 3.64 34.71 18.40
CA SER A 8 3.68 34.15 17.06
C SER A 8 3.55 32.62 17.11
N PRO A 9 2.88 32.01 16.13
CA PRO A 9 2.70 30.57 16.11
C PRO A 9 4.04 29.85 15.96
N ARG A 10 4.07 28.60 16.44
CA ARG A 10 5.25 27.74 16.30
C ARG A 10 5.48 27.43 14.81
N ARG A 11 6.74 27.45 14.38
CA ARG A 11 7.12 27.09 13.01
C ARG A 11 7.20 25.57 12.82
N GLY A 12 6.55 25.06 11.77
CA GLY A 12 6.51 23.64 11.41
C GLY A 12 5.63 22.78 12.32
N SER A 13 5.48 21.49 12.03
CA SER A 13 4.82 20.52 12.93
C SER A 13 5.87 19.68 13.69
N LEU A 14 5.63 19.44 14.99
CA LEU A 14 6.45 18.54 15.81
C LEU A 14 6.13 17.06 15.55
N ALA A 15 4.98 16.76 14.95
CA ALA A 15 4.56 15.39 14.64
C ALA A 15 5.47 14.68 13.63
N TYR A 16 6.27 15.43 12.87
CA TYR A 16 7.22 14.92 11.88
C TYR A 16 8.67 15.04 12.35
N SER A 17 8.92 15.03 13.66
CA SER A 17 10.25 14.98 14.26
C SER A 17 10.55 13.54 14.72
N PRO A 18 11.76 12.99 14.48
CA PRO A 18 12.90 13.60 13.79
C PRO A 18 12.74 13.61 12.26
N ARG A 19 13.28 14.65 11.61
CA ARG A 19 13.28 14.78 10.14
C ARG A 19 14.48 14.06 9.55
N VAL A 20 14.34 12.75 9.38
CA VAL A 20 15.39 11.87 8.85
C VAL A 20 14.93 11.23 7.55
N ARG A 21 15.88 10.77 6.73
CA ARG A 21 15.57 10.02 5.51
C ARG A 21 14.92 8.69 5.87
N ALA A 22 13.92 8.29 5.09
CA ALA A 22 13.31 6.97 5.23
C ALA A 22 14.35 5.87 4.95
N LYS A 23 14.23 4.73 5.64
CA LYS A 23 15.12 3.58 5.47
C LYS A 23 14.87 2.84 4.15
N SER A 24 13.63 2.86 3.66
CA SER A 24 13.20 2.20 2.41
C SER A 24 12.63 3.22 1.44
N MET A 25 12.77 2.93 0.15
CA MET A 25 12.12 3.70 -0.91
C MET A 25 10.63 3.36 -1.03
N GLU A 26 10.24 2.16 -0.59
CA GLU A 26 8.86 1.71 -0.58
C GLU A 26 8.05 2.37 0.55
N ALA A 27 6.83 2.77 0.22
CA ALA A 27 5.87 3.29 1.18
C ALA A 27 5.26 2.13 1.99
N ARG A 28 5.52 2.11 3.30
CA ARG A 28 4.94 1.13 4.21
C ARG A 28 3.51 1.53 4.61
N ILE A 29 2.55 0.65 4.36
CA ILE A 29 1.18 0.77 4.88
C ILE A 29 1.21 0.46 6.38
N ARG A 30 0.72 1.38 7.21
CA ARG A 30 0.73 1.26 8.69
C ARG A 30 -0.61 0.85 9.28
N ALA A 31 -1.69 1.14 8.58
CA ALA A 31 -3.04 0.83 9.01
C ALA A 31 -3.89 0.53 7.78
N TRP A 32 -4.67 -0.54 7.87
CA TRP A 32 -5.65 -0.92 6.86
C TRP A 32 -7.05 -0.47 7.29
N PRO A 33 -7.92 -0.08 6.35
CA PRO A 33 -9.31 0.21 6.68
C PRO A 33 -10.01 -1.07 7.17
N LYS A 34 -10.94 -0.91 8.11
CA LYS A 34 -11.86 -1.98 8.48
C LYS A 34 -12.89 -2.12 7.35
N LEU A 35 -13.02 -3.31 6.79
CA LEU A 35 -13.93 -3.58 5.68
C LEU A 35 -14.93 -4.65 6.11
N ASP A 36 -16.22 -4.26 6.14
CA ASP A 36 -17.33 -5.20 6.23
C ASP A 36 -17.83 -5.44 4.80
N SER A 37 -17.19 -6.38 4.10
CA SER A 37 -17.55 -6.81 2.74
C SER A 37 -17.83 -8.30 2.77
N GLU A 38 -18.88 -8.75 2.09
CA GLU A 38 -19.21 -10.17 1.98
C GLU A 38 -18.12 -10.93 1.22
N GLU A 39 -17.51 -10.28 0.22
CA GLU A 39 -16.44 -10.87 -0.59
C GLU A 39 -15.06 -10.27 -0.25
N PRO A 40 -13.98 -11.09 -0.29
CA PRO A 40 -12.62 -10.61 -0.10
C PRO A 40 -12.19 -9.70 -1.26
N LYS A 41 -11.63 -8.53 -0.94
CA LYS A 41 -11.18 -7.53 -1.92
C LYS A 41 -9.73 -7.13 -1.67
N ILE A 42 -8.99 -6.89 -2.74
CA ILE A 42 -7.65 -6.29 -2.67
C ILE A 42 -7.80 -4.81 -2.34
N LEU A 43 -7.17 -4.36 -1.26
CA LEU A 43 -7.33 -3.00 -0.74
C LEU A 43 -6.25 -2.01 -1.19
N ALA A 44 -5.13 -2.48 -1.72
CA ALA A 44 -4.04 -1.63 -2.18
C ALA A 44 -3.47 -2.11 -3.50
N HIS A 45 -2.90 -1.15 -4.22
CA HIS A 45 -2.18 -1.36 -5.45
C HIS A 45 -0.93 -0.49 -5.46
N CYS A 46 0.14 -0.98 -6.07
CA CYS A 46 1.38 -0.25 -6.25
C CYS A 46 1.42 0.37 -7.65
N GLY A 47 1.96 1.58 -7.73
CA GLY A 47 2.06 2.31 -8.98
C GLY A 47 3.22 3.29 -8.97
N PHE A 48 3.63 3.70 -10.16
CA PHE A 48 4.75 4.59 -10.39
C PHE A 48 4.24 5.94 -10.87
N LYS A 49 4.77 7.03 -10.33
CA LYS A 49 4.44 8.36 -10.82
C LYS A 49 5.02 8.57 -12.22
N ALA A 50 4.16 8.82 -13.20
CA ALA A 50 4.57 9.07 -14.59
C ALA A 50 4.79 10.57 -14.84
N GLY A 51 3.87 11.40 -14.36
CA GLY A 51 3.90 12.84 -14.64
C GLY A 51 2.70 13.57 -14.05
N CYS A 52 2.63 14.87 -14.34
CA CYS A 52 1.50 15.71 -13.97
C CYS A 52 0.94 16.36 -15.23
N VAL A 53 -0.38 16.49 -15.30
CA VAL A 53 -1.10 17.10 -16.42
C VAL A 53 -2.10 18.13 -15.90
N GLN A 54 -2.46 19.09 -16.74
CA GLN A 54 -3.51 20.04 -16.45
C GLN A 54 -4.84 19.51 -17.02
N ILE A 55 -5.84 19.38 -16.16
CA ILE A 55 -7.18 18.89 -16.50
C ILE A 55 -8.13 20.10 -16.50
N VAL A 56 -8.82 20.30 -17.62
CA VAL A 56 -9.92 21.27 -17.71
C VAL A 56 -11.22 20.48 -17.54
N SER A 57 -11.95 20.76 -16.47
CA SER A 57 -13.25 20.15 -16.19
C SER A 57 -14.31 21.23 -15.99
N ILE A 58 -15.59 20.85 -16.02
CA ILE A 58 -16.70 21.73 -15.64
C ILE A 58 -17.01 21.47 -14.16
N ASP A 59 -17.27 22.53 -13.39
CA ASP A 59 -17.66 22.39 -11.98
C ASP A 59 -19.17 22.15 -11.85
N ASP A 60 -19.55 20.90 -11.59
CA ASP A 60 -20.94 20.45 -11.51
C ASP A 60 -21.60 20.70 -10.14
N ARG A 61 -20.89 21.33 -9.20
CA ARG A 61 -21.44 21.59 -7.86
C ARG A 61 -22.45 22.73 -7.92
N GLU A 62 -23.64 22.50 -7.36
CA GLU A 62 -24.65 23.54 -7.23
C GLU A 62 -24.30 24.55 -6.12
N LYS A 63 -24.84 25.77 -6.23
CA LYS A 63 -24.74 26.84 -5.22
C LYS A 63 -23.31 27.28 -4.87
N VAL A 64 -22.34 27.05 -5.76
CA VAL A 64 -20.99 27.62 -5.66
C VAL A 64 -20.77 28.66 -6.76
N PRO A 65 -19.92 29.69 -6.53
CA PRO A 65 -19.68 30.76 -7.53
C PRO A 65 -19.16 30.28 -8.89
N ASN A 66 -18.61 29.07 -8.96
CA ASN A 66 -18.03 28.46 -10.15
C ASN A 66 -18.93 27.42 -10.83
N ALA A 67 -20.16 27.23 -10.36
CA ALA A 67 -21.10 26.27 -10.93
C ALA A 67 -21.26 26.48 -12.45
N GLY A 68 -21.06 25.42 -13.25
CA GLY A 68 -21.15 25.45 -14.71
C GLY A 68 -19.99 26.15 -15.44
N LYS A 69 -18.95 26.60 -14.72
CA LYS A 69 -17.75 27.23 -15.33
C LYS A 69 -16.63 26.21 -15.50
N GLN A 70 -15.70 26.52 -16.41
CA GLN A 70 -14.47 25.75 -16.58
C GLN A 70 -13.55 25.94 -15.37
N LEU A 71 -13.10 24.82 -14.81
CA LEU A 71 -12.13 24.72 -13.75
C LEU A 71 -10.87 24.05 -14.28
N VAL A 72 -9.73 24.69 -14.04
CA VAL A 72 -8.42 24.13 -14.36
C VAL A 72 -7.82 23.52 -13.09
N SER A 73 -7.58 22.23 -13.11
CA SER A 73 -6.99 21.47 -12.00
C SER A 73 -5.74 20.72 -12.43
N LEU A 74 -4.88 20.36 -11.48
CA LEU A 74 -3.70 19.53 -11.74
C LEU A 74 -4.02 18.06 -11.43
N GLY A 75 -3.84 17.20 -12.42
CA GLY A 75 -3.88 15.75 -12.29
C GLY A 75 -2.48 15.14 -12.20
N THR A 76 -2.32 14.08 -11.42
CA THR A 76 -1.11 13.24 -11.44
C THR A 76 -1.41 11.93 -12.14
N VAL A 77 -0.59 11.58 -13.13
CA VAL A 77 -0.70 10.31 -13.84
C VAL A 77 0.16 9.26 -13.13
N LEU A 78 -0.46 8.16 -12.74
CA LEU A 78 0.21 7.00 -12.15
C LEU A 78 0.14 5.83 -13.12
N VAL A 79 1.28 5.20 -13.41
CA VAL A 79 1.32 3.91 -14.12
C VAL A 79 1.11 2.80 -13.09
N THR A 80 0.08 2.00 -13.30
CA THR A 80 -0.30 0.88 -12.44
C THR A 80 -0.14 -0.44 -13.20
N PRO A 81 1.07 -1.05 -13.20
CA PRO A 81 1.26 -2.35 -13.84
C PRO A 81 0.44 -3.43 -13.14
N PRO A 82 0.08 -4.52 -13.85
CA PRO A 82 -0.63 -5.63 -13.23
C PRO A 82 0.19 -6.23 -12.09
N VAL A 83 -0.48 -6.50 -10.97
CA VAL A 83 0.11 -7.15 -9.80
C VAL A 83 -0.07 -8.65 -9.92
N LEU A 84 1.02 -9.39 -9.80
CA LEU A 84 1.04 -10.84 -9.70
C LEU A 84 0.97 -11.25 -8.22
N ILE A 85 0.00 -12.08 -7.85
CA ILE A 85 -0.10 -12.64 -6.50
C ILE A 85 0.82 -13.86 -6.43
N LEU A 86 1.78 -13.81 -5.51
CA LEU A 86 2.79 -14.84 -5.30
C LEU A 86 2.41 -15.81 -4.17
N GLY A 87 1.55 -15.37 -3.25
CA GLY A 87 1.25 -16.14 -2.06
C GLY A 87 0.34 -15.43 -1.09
N ILE A 88 0.14 -16.05 0.07
CA ILE A 88 -0.73 -15.59 1.14
C ILE A 88 0.03 -15.70 2.47
N ARG A 89 -0.15 -14.70 3.34
CA ARG A 89 0.32 -14.69 4.72
C ARG A 89 -0.85 -14.59 5.68
N GLY A 90 -0.87 -15.45 6.69
CA GLY A 90 -1.84 -15.43 7.79
C GLY A 90 -1.24 -14.81 9.05
N TYR A 91 -2.00 -13.92 9.71
CA TYR A 91 -1.64 -13.36 11.01
C TYR A 91 -2.60 -13.82 12.11
N SER A 92 -2.05 -14.37 13.19
CA SER A 92 -2.75 -14.54 14.47
C SER A 92 -2.66 -13.26 15.29
N LYS A 93 -3.51 -13.16 16.32
CA LYS A 93 -3.49 -12.04 17.26
C LYS A 93 -3.40 -12.56 18.69
N ASP A 94 -2.31 -12.18 19.34
CA ASP A 94 -2.08 -12.43 20.77
C ASP A 94 -2.15 -11.11 21.56
N HIS A 95 -1.86 -11.19 22.86
CA HIS A 95 -1.77 -10.02 23.73
C HIS A 95 -0.67 -9.04 23.30
N ASP A 96 0.41 -9.56 22.69
CA ASP A 96 1.56 -8.77 22.25
C ASP A 96 1.38 -8.16 20.85
N GLY A 97 0.35 -8.56 20.10
CA GLY A 97 0.03 -7.99 18.80
C GLY A 97 -0.26 -9.03 17.73
N LEU A 98 0.04 -8.67 16.47
CA LEU A 98 -0.14 -9.53 15.31
C LEU A 98 1.14 -10.30 15.01
N HIS A 99 1.05 -11.62 14.88
CA HIS A 99 2.17 -12.51 14.58
C HIS A 99 1.91 -13.26 13.28
N ALA A 100 2.93 -13.38 12.43
CA ALA A 100 2.83 -14.15 11.19
C ALA A 100 2.90 -15.64 11.53
N GLU A 101 1.81 -16.37 11.28
CA GLU A 101 1.70 -17.81 11.57
C GLU A 101 2.20 -18.65 10.41
N PHE A 102 1.82 -18.28 9.18
CA PHE A 102 2.23 -18.99 7.98
C PHE A 102 2.41 -18.06 6.79
N ASP A 103 3.29 -18.49 5.90
CA ASP A 103 3.39 -18.04 4.53
C ASP A 103 3.14 -19.24 3.63
N VAL A 104 2.30 -19.08 2.61
CA VAL A 104 2.14 -20.05 1.53
C VAL A 104 2.41 -19.34 0.23
N TYR A 105 3.30 -19.90 -0.58
CA TYR A 105 3.68 -19.36 -1.88
C TYR A 105 3.19 -20.29 -2.99
N ALA A 106 2.92 -19.74 -4.16
CA ALA A 106 2.64 -20.50 -5.36
C ALA A 106 3.87 -21.33 -5.78
N GLU A 107 3.63 -22.48 -6.41
CA GLU A 107 4.70 -23.35 -6.91
C GLU A 107 5.43 -22.72 -8.11
N ASP A 108 4.66 -22.15 -9.03
CA ASP A 108 5.18 -21.52 -10.23
C ASP A 108 5.39 -20.01 -10.01
N ILE A 109 6.55 -19.67 -9.45
CA ILE A 109 6.99 -18.28 -9.29
C ILE A 109 8.02 -17.95 -10.38
N PRO A 110 7.85 -16.82 -11.11
CA PRO A 110 8.82 -16.36 -12.08
C PRO A 110 10.23 -16.26 -11.49
N LYS A 111 11.22 -16.81 -12.19
CA LYS A 111 12.63 -16.87 -11.73
C LYS A 111 13.21 -15.50 -11.35
N ASN A 112 12.77 -14.44 -12.01
CA ASN A 112 13.23 -13.08 -11.74
C ASN A 112 12.84 -12.62 -10.33
N ILE A 113 11.61 -12.93 -9.93
CA ILE A 113 11.08 -12.62 -8.60
C ILE A 113 11.67 -13.55 -7.54
N ALA A 114 11.85 -14.83 -7.87
CA ALA A 114 12.43 -15.81 -6.95
C ALA A 114 13.89 -15.50 -6.56
N LYS A 115 14.61 -14.70 -7.35
CA LYS A 115 15.95 -14.21 -7.00
C LYS A 115 15.93 -13.08 -5.97
N GLU A 116 14.91 -12.24 -6.00
CA GLU A 116 14.79 -11.09 -5.10
C GLU A 116 14.23 -11.48 -3.73
N ILE A 117 13.47 -12.57 -3.66
CA ILE A 117 12.80 -13.03 -2.44
C ILE A 117 13.45 -14.32 -1.92
N SER A 118 13.81 -14.34 -0.64
CA SER A 118 14.17 -15.57 0.06
C SER A 118 12.91 -16.40 0.33
N LEU A 119 12.53 -17.24 -0.63
CA LEU A 119 11.42 -18.19 -0.48
C LEU A 119 11.86 -19.31 0.47
N LYS A 120 11.37 -19.30 1.72
CA LYS A 120 11.68 -20.35 2.71
C LYS A 120 10.87 -21.63 2.52
N ASN A 121 10.00 -21.70 1.52
CA ASN A 121 9.00 -22.76 1.46
C ASN A 121 9.34 -23.83 0.42
N LYS A 122 10.11 -24.82 0.87
CA LYS A 122 10.11 -26.19 0.33
C LYS A 122 9.35 -27.13 1.28
N GLN A 123 8.15 -26.74 1.71
CA GLN A 123 7.31 -27.63 2.52
C GLN A 123 6.22 -28.19 1.62
N GLU A 124 6.29 -29.49 1.31
CA GLU A 124 5.37 -30.22 0.42
C GLU A 124 3.90 -30.14 0.90
N ASN A 125 3.65 -29.85 2.19
CA ASN A 125 2.30 -29.78 2.78
C ASN A 125 1.94 -28.37 3.33
N ALA A 126 2.51 -27.30 2.75
CA ALA A 126 2.30 -25.94 3.26
C ALA A 126 0.82 -25.51 3.26
N ILE A 127 0.06 -25.86 2.21
CA ILE A 127 -1.36 -25.52 2.07
C ILE A 127 -2.19 -26.22 3.15
N GLU A 128 -2.03 -27.54 3.32
CA GLU A 128 -2.77 -28.30 4.33
C GLU A 128 -2.51 -27.81 5.75
N ASN A 129 -1.27 -27.41 6.04
CA ASN A 129 -0.90 -26.85 7.35
C ASN A 129 -1.51 -25.46 7.57
N ALA A 130 -1.60 -24.64 6.52
CA ALA A 130 -2.29 -23.35 6.57
C ALA A 130 -3.80 -23.53 6.80
N GLU A 131 -4.43 -24.51 6.15
CA GLU A 131 -5.85 -24.82 6.37
C GLU A 131 -6.15 -25.26 7.80
N LYS A 132 -5.28 -26.09 8.40
CA LYS A 132 -5.40 -26.51 9.80
C LYS A 132 -5.31 -25.34 10.77
N SER A 133 -4.46 -24.36 10.48
CA SER A 133 -4.22 -23.19 11.33
C SER A 133 -5.20 -22.04 11.10
N LEU A 134 -6.05 -22.11 10.06
CA LEU A 134 -6.99 -21.06 9.67
C LEU A 134 -7.89 -20.57 10.82
N LYS A 135 -8.32 -21.47 11.72
CA LYS A 135 -9.17 -21.14 12.88
C LYS A 135 -8.54 -20.13 13.85
N LYS A 136 -7.20 -20.04 13.88
CA LYS A 136 -6.46 -19.12 14.75
C LYS A 136 -6.17 -17.78 14.08
N ILE A 137 -6.34 -17.69 12.77
CA ILE A 137 -5.98 -16.52 11.98
C ILE A 137 -7.04 -15.45 12.11
N LYS A 138 -6.58 -14.21 12.28
CA LYS A 138 -7.43 -13.03 12.35
C LYS A 138 -7.36 -12.18 11.09
N GLU A 139 -6.19 -12.08 10.46
CA GLU A 139 -5.98 -11.28 9.27
C GLU A 139 -5.22 -12.07 8.20
N ILE A 140 -5.62 -11.92 6.95
CA ILE A 140 -5.01 -12.58 5.79
C ILE A 140 -4.54 -11.51 4.81
N PHE A 141 -3.29 -11.65 4.35
CA PHE A 141 -2.68 -10.75 3.38
C PHE A 141 -2.22 -11.51 2.15
N ALA A 142 -2.50 -10.96 0.97
CA ALA A 142 -1.88 -11.41 -0.26
C ALA A 142 -0.47 -10.83 -0.38
N ILE A 143 0.49 -11.68 -0.76
CA ILE A 143 1.85 -11.28 -1.12
C ILE A 143 1.85 -11.05 -2.63
N GLY A 144 1.93 -9.79 -3.05
CA GLY A 144 1.92 -9.40 -4.46
C GLY A 144 3.21 -8.74 -4.89
N ASN A 145 3.56 -8.88 -6.18
CA ASN A 145 4.65 -8.18 -6.82
C ASN A 145 4.17 -7.60 -8.17
N THR A 146 4.66 -6.42 -8.53
CA THR A 146 4.47 -5.84 -9.86
C THR A 146 5.52 -6.36 -10.82
N ASN A 147 5.10 -6.97 -11.93
CA ASN A 147 6.04 -7.35 -12.97
C ASN A 147 6.53 -6.09 -13.73
N GLN A 148 7.78 -5.69 -13.49
CA GLN A 148 8.38 -4.52 -14.12
C GLN A 148 8.81 -4.76 -15.57
N GLU A 149 9.02 -6.00 -16.00
CA GLU A 149 9.63 -6.32 -17.31
C GLU A 149 8.76 -5.86 -18.48
N ARG A 150 7.43 -5.93 -18.33
CA ARG A 150 6.48 -5.49 -19.38
C ARG A 150 6.49 -3.98 -19.66
N GLN A 151 7.12 -3.18 -18.81
CA GLN A 151 7.16 -1.71 -18.95
C GLN A 151 8.40 -1.23 -19.73
N LEU A 152 9.44 -2.05 -19.87
CA LEU A 152 10.69 -1.68 -20.56
C LEU A 152 10.75 -2.18 -22.02
N GLU A 153 9.83 -3.05 -22.43
CA GLU A 153 9.77 -3.63 -23.78
C GLU A 153 8.97 -2.81 -24.80
N LYS A 154 8.85 -1.49 -24.63
CA LYS A 154 8.21 -0.60 -25.62
C LYS A 154 9.04 0.63 -25.92
#